data_AF-A0A7V6Z088-F1
#
_entry.id   AF-A0A7V6Z088-F1
#
_cell.length_a   1.000
_cell.length_b   1.000
_cell.length_c   1.000
_cell.angle_alpha   90.00
_cell.angle_beta   90.00
_cell.angle_gamma   90.00
#
_symmetry.space_group_name_H-M   'P 1'
#
loop_
_entity.id
_entity.type
_entity.pdbx_description
1 polymer ?
#
loop_
_entity_poly.entity_id
_entity_poly.type
_entity_poly.pdbx_seq_one_letter_code
_entity_poly.pdbx_strand_id
1 'polypeptide(L)'
;MKKALVHAFAAVLLVTGCGDGSKGTDSGGGNPVTAPVDYLDAIHKGQQSAVKTLDIAAITQAIQMFQVEHGRNPKDLNELVQTRHLARIPEAPAGSKIVYDPATGQVRIVRE
;
A
#
# COMPACT_ATOMS: atom_id res chain seq x y z
N MET A 1 -10.99 -24.87 37.16
CA MET A 1 -10.67 -23.87 38.21
C MET A 1 -10.10 -22.65 37.50
N LYS A 2 -10.64 -21.42 37.46
CA LYS A 2 -11.74 -20.73 38.15
C LYS A 2 -12.20 -19.63 37.16
N LYS A 3 -13.41 -19.74 36.60
CA LYS A 3 -14.10 -18.65 35.92
C LYS A 3 -15.12 -18.08 36.90
N ALA A 4 -14.92 -16.84 37.31
CA ALA A 4 -15.80 -15.93 38.07
C ALA A 4 -14.82 -14.84 38.58
N LEU A 5 -15.03 -13.55 38.45
CA LEU A 5 -16.18 -12.78 38.89
C LEU A 5 -15.95 -11.36 38.30
N VAL A 6 -16.73 -10.88 37.34
CA VAL A 6 -17.89 -9.97 37.52
C VAL A 6 -17.62 -8.75 38.42
N HIS A 7 -17.79 -7.56 37.81
CA HIS A 7 -18.16 -6.23 38.35
C HIS A 7 -17.11 -5.11 38.18
N ALA A 8 -17.33 -4.27 37.16
CA ALA A 8 -17.63 -2.84 37.39
C ALA A 8 -18.04 -2.20 36.06
N PHE A 9 -19.33 -2.25 35.80
CA PHE A 9 -20.02 -1.35 34.89
C PHE A 9 -19.96 0.05 35.55
N ALA A 10 -19.11 0.94 35.05
CA ALA A 10 -19.10 2.34 35.45
C ALA A 10 -18.97 3.20 34.19
N ALA A 11 -20.12 3.70 33.76
CA ALA A 11 -20.28 4.65 32.69
C ALA A 11 -19.48 5.94 32.98
N VAL A 12 -18.68 6.39 32.01
CA VAL A 12 -18.34 7.81 31.86
C VAL A 12 -18.49 8.16 30.39
N LEU A 13 -19.71 8.56 30.04
CA LEU A 13 -19.97 9.46 28.92
C LEU A 13 -19.61 10.87 29.40
N LEU A 14 -18.49 11.41 28.96
CA LEU A 14 -18.24 12.85 28.98
C LEU A 14 -17.73 13.28 27.60
N VAL A 15 -18.68 13.39 26.66
CA VAL A 15 -18.54 14.26 25.50
C VAL A 15 -18.44 15.69 26.03
N THR A 16 -17.22 16.19 26.12
CA THR A 16 -16.95 17.62 26.24
C THR A 16 -16.64 18.13 24.84
N GLY A 17 -17.70 18.52 24.13
CA GLY A 17 -17.60 19.42 23.00
C GLY A 17 -17.35 20.83 23.52
N CYS A 18 -16.18 21.38 23.24
CA CYS A 18 -15.88 22.79 23.40
C CYS A 18 -15.46 23.31 22.03
N GLY A 19 -16.35 24.05 21.39
CA GLY A 19 -16.00 24.94 20.28
C GLY A 19 -15.72 26.33 20.86
N ASP A 20 -14.61 26.94 20.49
CA ASP A 20 -14.52 28.17 19.69
C ASP A 20 -13.04 28.60 19.58
N GLY A 21 -12.61 29.14 18.44
CA GLY A 21 -11.23 29.54 18.22
C GLY A 21 -10.78 29.53 16.76
N SER A 22 -11.47 30.27 15.89
CA SER A 22 -11.00 30.58 14.55
C SER A 22 -9.69 31.39 14.58
N LYS A 23 -8.64 30.87 13.93
CA LYS A 23 -7.61 31.68 13.27
C LYS A 23 -7.27 31.01 11.95
N GLY A 24 -8.03 31.37 10.92
CA GLY A 24 -7.68 31.07 9.54
C GLY A 24 -6.50 31.93 9.11
N THR A 25 -5.54 31.31 8.43
CA THR A 25 -4.80 31.85 7.28
C THR A 25 -4.13 30.65 6.63
N ASP A 26 -4.76 30.09 5.61
CA ASP A 26 -4.08 30.01 4.32
C ASP A 26 -5.10 29.87 3.18
N SER A 27 -4.81 30.61 2.14
CA SER A 27 -5.70 30.91 1.02
C SER A 27 -5.93 29.69 0.13
N GLY A 28 -7.19 29.36 -0.10
CA GLY A 28 -7.58 28.36 -1.08
C GLY A 28 -9.08 28.14 -1.00
N GLY A 29 -9.85 28.98 -1.69
CA GLY A 29 -11.29 28.80 -1.84
C GLY A 29 -11.59 27.48 -2.53
N GLY A 30 -11.70 26.40 -1.76
CA GLY A 30 -12.13 25.10 -2.21
C GLY A 30 -13.64 25.12 -2.40
N ASN A 31 -14.08 25.44 -3.61
CA ASN A 31 -15.46 25.30 -4.02
C ASN A 31 -15.85 23.81 -3.84
N PRO A 32 -16.97 23.43 -3.21
CA PRO A 32 -17.35 22.01 -3.03
C PRO A 32 -17.56 21.26 -4.35
N VAL A 33 -17.56 21.98 -5.47
CA VAL A 33 -17.58 21.47 -6.84
C VAL A 33 -16.21 20.87 -7.26
N THR A 34 -15.08 21.26 -6.65
CA THR A 34 -13.75 20.75 -6.99
C THR A 34 -13.25 19.63 -6.06
N ALA A 35 -13.99 19.28 -5.01
CA ALA A 35 -13.63 18.19 -4.11
C ALA A 35 -13.29 16.84 -4.81
N PRO A 36 -13.94 16.44 -5.91
CA PRO A 36 -13.55 15.22 -6.64
C PRO A 36 -12.20 15.37 -7.37
N VAL A 37 -11.91 16.54 -7.94
CA VAL A 37 -10.68 16.75 -8.70
C VAL A 37 -9.48 16.90 -7.76
N ASP A 38 -9.64 17.54 -6.61
CA ASP A 38 -8.60 17.65 -5.59
C ASP A 38 -8.26 16.27 -4.98
N TYR A 39 -9.26 15.38 -4.84
CA TYR A 39 -9.04 13.98 -4.45
C TYR A 39 -8.30 13.19 -5.55
N LEU A 40 -8.69 13.35 -6.82
CA LEU A 40 -8.03 12.72 -7.96
C LEU A 40 -6.58 13.20 -8.13
N ASP A 41 -6.31 14.48 -7.93
CA ASP A 41 -4.95 15.03 -7.98
C ASP A 41 -4.09 14.57 -6.80
N ALA A 42 -4.67 14.42 -5.61
CA ALA A 42 -3.99 13.80 -4.47
C ALA A 42 -3.66 12.32 -4.73
N ILE A 43 -4.57 11.57 -5.37
CA ILE A 43 -4.31 10.19 -5.79
C ILE A 43 -3.24 10.14 -6.88
N HIS A 44 -3.30 11.00 -7.89
CA HIS A 44 -2.29 11.03 -8.96
C HIS A 44 -0.91 11.45 -8.43
N LYS A 45 -0.82 12.43 -7.51
CA LYS A 45 0.44 12.77 -6.84
C LYS A 45 0.95 11.62 -5.97
N GLY A 46 0.06 10.95 -5.23
CA GLY A 46 0.39 9.75 -4.47
C GLY A 46 0.92 8.62 -5.37
N GLN A 47 0.29 8.42 -6.53
CA GLN A 47 0.74 7.47 -7.55
C GLN A 47 2.09 7.89 -8.12
N GLN A 48 2.34 9.16 -8.46
CA GLN A 48 3.62 9.61 -9.00
C GLN A 48 4.78 9.49 -7.99
N SER A 49 4.51 9.70 -6.70
CA SER A 49 5.48 9.42 -5.64
C SER A 49 5.68 7.91 -5.42
N ALA A 50 4.63 7.10 -5.59
CA ALA A 50 4.69 5.65 -5.53
C ALA A 50 5.39 5.03 -6.76
N VAL A 51 5.32 5.64 -7.95
CA VAL A 51 6.01 5.16 -9.18
C VAL A 51 7.54 5.19 -9.02
N LYS A 52 8.08 6.01 -8.10
CA LYS A 52 9.52 5.98 -7.72
C LYS A 52 9.86 4.87 -6.72
N THR A 53 8.87 4.30 -6.07
CA THR A 53 9.02 3.10 -5.24
C THR A 53 8.88 1.94 -6.20
N LEU A 54 9.93 1.12 -6.33
CA LEU A 54 9.84 -0.13 -7.08
C LEU A 54 8.51 -0.83 -6.80
N ASP A 55 7.82 -1.23 -7.87
CA ASP A 55 6.53 -1.91 -7.83
C ASP A 55 6.70 -3.37 -7.37
N ILE A 56 7.41 -3.59 -6.27
CA ILE A 56 7.56 -4.89 -5.61
C ILE A 56 6.18 -5.46 -5.32
N ALA A 57 5.21 -4.60 -4.96
CA ALA A 57 3.81 -4.98 -4.82
C ALA A 57 3.25 -5.62 -6.10
N ALA A 58 3.50 -5.04 -7.27
CA ALA A 58 3.05 -5.60 -8.54
C ALA A 58 3.74 -6.94 -8.85
N ILE A 59 5.04 -7.07 -8.57
CA ILE A 59 5.76 -8.34 -8.76
C ILE A 59 5.23 -9.41 -7.81
N THR A 60 5.04 -9.08 -6.53
CA THR A 60 4.47 -9.99 -5.53
C THR A 60 3.06 -10.43 -5.92
N GLN A 61 2.22 -9.51 -6.41
CA GLN A 61 0.89 -9.85 -6.89
C GLN A 61 0.95 -10.80 -8.10
N ALA A 62 1.84 -10.55 -9.06
CA ALA A 62 2.04 -11.44 -10.20
C ALA A 62 2.52 -12.84 -9.78
N ILE A 63 3.41 -12.94 -8.79
CA ILE A 63 3.85 -14.22 -8.20
C ILE A 63 2.67 -14.96 -7.57
N GLN A 64 1.83 -14.27 -6.82
CA GLN A 64 0.65 -14.89 -6.21
C GLN A 64 -0.33 -15.40 -7.26
N MET A 65 -0.59 -14.63 -8.32
CA MET A 65 -1.44 -15.07 -9.42
C MET A 65 -0.86 -16.30 -10.12
N PHE A 66 0.43 -16.28 -10.44
CA PHE A 66 1.12 -17.44 -11.03
C PHE A 66 1.04 -18.66 -10.10
N GLN A 67 1.19 -18.47 -8.79
CA GLN A 67 1.08 -19.54 -7.80
C GLN A 67 -0.33 -20.13 -7.74
N VAL A 68 -1.37 -19.30 -7.83
CA VAL A 68 -2.77 -19.73 -7.87
C VAL A 68 -3.06 -20.53 -9.15
N GLU A 69 -2.53 -20.10 -10.29
CA GLU A 69 -2.78 -20.74 -11.59
C GLU A 69 -1.97 -22.02 -11.81
N HIS A 70 -0.71 -22.05 -11.38
CA HIS A 70 0.22 -23.16 -11.63
C HIS A 70 0.48 -24.05 -10.41
N GLY A 71 -0.02 -23.68 -9.22
CA GLY A 71 0.20 -24.41 -7.97
C GLY A 71 1.65 -24.37 -7.47
N ARG A 72 2.49 -23.50 -8.04
CA ARG A 72 3.91 -23.36 -7.69
C ARG A 72 4.38 -21.92 -7.88
N ASN A 73 5.45 -21.54 -7.20
CA ASN A 73 6.10 -20.26 -7.46
C ASN A 73 6.79 -20.28 -8.85
N PRO A 74 6.94 -19.10 -9.50
CA PRO A 74 7.72 -18.99 -10.72
C PRO A 74 9.20 -19.27 -10.42
N LYS A 75 9.93 -19.85 -11.38
CA LYS A 75 11.36 -20.14 -11.18
C LYS A 75 12.22 -18.87 -11.21
N ASP A 76 11.77 -17.88 -11.96
CA ASP A 76 12.39 -16.57 -12.09
C ASP A 76 11.32 -15.52 -12.42
N LEU A 77 11.70 -14.24 -12.36
CA LEU A 77 10.79 -13.15 -12.70
C LEU A 77 10.47 -13.08 -14.20
N ASN A 78 11.22 -13.76 -15.07
CA ASN A 78 10.92 -13.80 -16.50
C ASN A 78 9.74 -14.72 -16.81
N GLU A 79 9.52 -15.80 -16.03
CA GLU A 79 8.33 -16.65 -16.17
C GLU A 79 7.05 -15.80 -16.06
N LEU A 80 7.03 -14.80 -15.17
CA LEU A 80 5.89 -13.89 -15.01
C LEU A 80 5.67 -12.99 -16.24
N VAL A 81 6.73 -12.65 -16.96
CA VAL A 81 6.64 -11.88 -18.21
C VAL A 81 6.16 -12.77 -19.35
N GLN A 82 6.65 -14.01 -19.42
CA GLN A 82 6.27 -14.98 -20.45
C GLN A 82 4.79 -15.40 -20.31
N THR A 83 4.32 -15.58 -19.08
CA THR A 83 2.91 -15.89 -18.76
C THR A 83 2.01 -14.66 -18.75
N ARG A 84 2.56 -13.46 -19.07
CA ARG A 84 1.83 -12.20 -19.13
C ARG A 84 1.21 -11.73 -17.81
N HIS A 85 1.64 -12.28 -16.67
CA HIS A 85 1.30 -11.71 -15.35
C HIS A 85 2.05 -10.40 -15.07
N LEU A 86 3.18 -10.18 -15.74
CA LEU A 86 3.94 -8.93 -15.72
C LEU A 86 4.18 -8.47 -17.17
N ALA A 87 3.94 -7.19 -17.46
CA ALA A 87 4.22 -6.64 -18.79
C ALA A 87 5.73 -6.59 -19.08
N ARG A 88 6.53 -6.26 -18.07
CA ARG A 88 7.99 -6.30 -18.07
C ARG A 88 8.49 -6.31 -16.63
N ILE A 89 9.72 -6.75 -16.41
CA ILE A 89 10.37 -6.58 -15.10
C ILE A 89 10.71 -5.09 -14.94
N PRO A 90 10.27 -4.42 -13.86
CA PRO A 90 10.63 -3.03 -13.62
C PRO A 90 12.13 -2.91 -13.34
N GLU A 91 12.72 -1.82 -13.79
CA GLU A 91 14.15 -1.56 -13.58
C GLU A 91 14.40 -1.13 -12.13
N ALA A 92 15.47 -1.65 -11.53
CA ALA A 92 15.84 -1.29 -10.17
C ALA A 92 16.38 0.16 -10.10
N PRO A 93 16.06 0.93 -9.03
CA PRO A 93 16.64 2.24 -8.78
C PRO A 93 18.16 2.17 -8.75
N ALA A 94 18.82 3.27 -9.12
CA ALA A 94 20.28 3.34 -9.17
C ALA A 94 20.93 2.90 -7.84
N GLY A 95 21.91 2.00 -7.93
CA GLY A 95 22.59 1.43 -6.76
C GLY A 95 21.79 0.35 -6.03
N SER A 96 20.78 -0.24 -6.67
CA SER A 96 20.02 -1.36 -6.13
C SER A 96 19.70 -2.41 -7.18
N LYS A 97 19.39 -3.62 -6.72
CA LYS A 97 18.99 -4.75 -7.55
C LYS A 97 17.80 -5.48 -6.93
N ILE A 98 16.91 -5.96 -7.80
CA ILE A 98 15.81 -6.83 -7.42
C ILE A 98 16.36 -8.26 -7.31
N VAL A 99 16.19 -8.87 -6.14
CA VAL A 99 16.53 -10.26 -5.85
C VAL A 99 15.25 -11.02 -5.61
N TYR A 100 15.09 -12.14 -6.31
CA TYR A 100 13.95 -13.04 -6.18
C TYR A 100 14.40 -14.40 -5.67
N ASP A 101 13.66 -14.96 -4.72
CA ASP A 101 13.85 -16.31 -4.21
C ASP A 101 12.69 -17.22 -4.67
N PRO A 102 12.95 -18.20 -5.57
CA PRO A 102 11.91 -19.11 -6.07
C PRO A 102 11.40 -20.11 -5.03
N ALA A 103 12.19 -20.44 -3.99
CA ALA A 103 11.77 -21.37 -2.95
C ALA A 103 10.68 -20.76 -2.07
N THR A 104 10.82 -19.47 -1.75
CA THR A 104 9.88 -18.75 -0.89
C THR A 104 8.87 -17.88 -1.65
N GLY A 105 9.14 -17.56 -2.92
CA GLY A 105 8.34 -16.61 -3.71
C GLY A 105 8.56 -15.15 -3.30
N GLN A 106 9.61 -14.85 -2.53
CA GLN A 106 9.86 -13.50 -2.03
C GLN A 106 10.69 -12.67 -2.99
N VAL A 107 10.35 -11.39 -3.08
CA VAL A 107 11.08 -10.38 -3.87
C VAL A 107 11.61 -9.33 -2.91
N ARG A 108 12.90 -9.00 -3.04
CA ARG A 108 13.59 -8.05 -2.19
C ARG A 108 14.44 -7.11 -3.04
N ILE A 109 14.71 -5.93 -2.49
CA ILE A 109 15.64 -4.97 -3.07
C ILE A 109 16.89 -5.00 -2.22
N VAL A 110 18.02 -5.26 -2.86
CA VAL A 110 19.34 -5.23 -2.22
C VAL A 110 20.11 -4.07 -2.81
N ARG A 111 20.81 -3.31 -1.96
CA ARG A 111 21.72 -2.26 -2.41
C ARG A 111 22.97 -2.92 -2.99
N GLU A 112 23.35 -2.53 -4.21
CA GLU A 112 24.60 -2.98 -4.85
C GLU A 112 25.78 -2.06 -4.49
#